data_AF-A0AAD8ENB6-F1
#
_entry.id   AF-A0AAD8ENB6-F1
#
_cell.length_a   1.000
_cell.length_b   1.000
_cell.length_c   1.000
_cell.angle_alpha   90.00
_cell.angle_beta   90.00
_cell.angle_gamma   90.00
#
_symmetry.space_group_name_H-M   'P 1'
#
loop_
_entity.id
_entity.type
_entity.pdbx_description
1 polymer ?
#
loop_
_entity_poly.entity_id
_entity_poly.type
_entity_poly.pdbx_seq_one_letter_code
_entity_poly.pdbx_strand_id
1 'polypeptide(L)' 'IVENVKNGQKPSFRPTVDELTCEDEVVNLMRKCWAEEAADRPDFHALKAAIRKLNR' A
#
# COMPACT_ATOMS: atom_id res chain seq x y z
N ILE A 1 7.17 2.84 16.39
CA ILE A 1 6.57 2.27 15.14
C ILE A 1 6.91 3.12 13.93
N VAL A 2 6.51 4.39 13.85
CA VAL A 2 6.79 5.25 12.67
C VAL A 2 8.29 5.34 12.35
N GLU A 3 9.12 5.63 13.34
CA GLU A 3 10.58 5.67 13.15
C GLU A 3 11.15 4.30 12.74
N ASN A 4 10.65 3.21 13.32
CA ASN A 4 11.08 1.85 12.98
C ASN A 4 10.75 1.49 11.52
N VAL A 5 9.61 1.95 11.03
CA VAL A 5 9.20 1.79 9.63
C VAL A 5 10.13 2.61 8.71
N LYS A 6 10.38 3.89 9.04
CA LYS A 6 11.33 4.76 8.31
C LYS A 6 12.74 4.18 8.25
N ASN A 7 13.17 3.58 9.35
CA ASN A 7 14.50 2.97 9.49
C ASN A 7 14.59 1.56 8.88
N GLY A 8 13.51 1.04 8.27
CA GLY A 8 13.52 -0.28 7.62
C GLY A 8 13.84 -1.44 8.57
N GLN A 9 13.42 -1.35 9.85
CA GLN A 9 13.68 -2.41 10.83
C GLN A 9 13.13 -3.78 10.37
N LYS A 10 13.83 -4.86 10.76
CA LYS A 10 13.43 -6.26 10.52
C LYS A 10 12.88 -6.91 11.81
N PRO A 11 11.81 -7.74 11.73
CA PRO A 11 11.02 -8.03 10.53
C PRO A 11 10.28 -6.79 10.03
N SER A 12 10.06 -6.73 8.72
CA SER A 12 9.44 -5.57 8.08
C SER A 12 8.07 -5.29 8.70
N PHE A 13 7.85 -4.06 9.17
CA PHE A 13 6.55 -3.62 9.67
C PHE A 13 5.51 -3.46 8.55
N ARG A 14 5.98 -3.21 7.32
CA ARG A 14 5.17 -3.24 6.09
C ARG A 14 5.40 -4.58 5.40
N PRO A 15 4.35 -5.31 5.00
CA PRO A 15 4.53 -6.56 4.29
C PRO A 15 5.03 -6.29 2.86
N THR A 16 5.80 -7.23 2.33
CA THR A 16 6.21 -7.25 0.92
C THR A 16 5.06 -7.77 0.07
N VAL A 17 4.83 -7.14 -1.08
CA VAL A 17 3.75 -7.51 -2.01
C VAL A 17 4.26 -8.14 -3.30
N ASP A 18 5.58 -8.21 -3.48
CA ASP A 18 6.21 -8.64 -4.74
C ASP A 18 5.98 -10.13 -5.05
N GLU A 19 5.69 -10.94 -4.03
CA GLU A 19 5.42 -12.38 -4.15
C GLU A 19 3.91 -12.70 -4.24
N LEU A 20 3.04 -11.69 -4.24
CA LEU A 20 1.60 -11.92 -4.27
C LEU A 20 1.13 -12.26 -5.69
N THR A 21 0.46 -13.40 -5.84
CA THR A 21 -0.24 -13.78 -7.07
C THR A 21 -1.63 -13.11 -7.09
N CYS A 22 -1.69 -11.84 -7.45
CA CYS A 22 -2.94 -11.10 -7.64
C CYS A 22 -2.79 -10.05 -8.75
N GLU A 23 -3.88 -9.41 -9.13
CA GLU A 23 -3.88 -8.38 -10.18
C GLU A 23 -2.93 -7.23 -9.85
N ASP A 24 -2.19 -6.74 -10.84
CA ASP A 24 -1.21 -5.65 -10.68
C ASP A 24 -1.84 -4.39 -10.08
N GLU A 25 -3.10 -4.12 -10.40
CA GLU A 25 -3.83 -2.98 -9.84
C GLU A 25 -4.04 -3.11 -8.32
N VAL A 26 -4.24 -4.33 -7.82
CA VAL A 26 -4.37 -4.62 -6.38
C VAL A 26 -3.02 -4.45 -5.69
N VAL A 27 -1.94 -4.99 -6.28
CA VAL A 27 -0.56 -4.81 -5.78
C VAL A 27 -0.20 -3.33 -5.72
N ASN A 28 -0.49 -2.58 -6.78
CA ASN A 28 -0.22 -1.15 -6.85
C ASN A 28 -1.04 -0.35 -5.83
N LEU A 29 -2.29 -0.74 -5.58
CA LEU A 29 -3.10 -0.11 -4.54
C LEU A 29 -2.51 -0.33 -3.15
N MET A 30 -2.07 -1.57 -2.83
CA MET A 30 -1.40 -1.88 -1.57
C MET A 30 -0.11 -1.06 -1.39
N ARG A 31 0.72 -0.95 -2.43
CA ARG A 31 1.95 -0.13 -2.40
C ARG A 31 1.66 1.34 -2.08
N LYS A 32 0.62 1.93 -2.71
CA LYS A 32 0.23 3.32 -2.45
C LYS A 32 -0.27 3.54 -1.03
N CYS A 33 -1.06 2.61 -0.48
CA CYS A 33 -1.53 2.69 0.90
C CYS A 33 -0.38 2.64 1.94
N TRP A 34 0.73 1.99 1.59
CA TRP A 34 1.93 1.88 2.42
C TRP A 34 3.10 2.76 1.94
N ALA A 35 2.84 3.81 1.16
CA ALA A 35 3.87 4.75 0.74
C ALA A 35 4.57 5.39 1.96
N GLU A 36 5.87 5.65 1.85
CA GLU A 36 6.64 6.25 2.93
C GLU A 36 6.12 7.65 3.25
N GLU A 37 6.00 8.47 2.20
CA GLU A 37 5.45 9.80 2.29
C GLU A 37 3.94 9.76 2.47
N ALA A 38 3.45 10.46 3.49
CA ALA A 38 2.02 10.48 3.79
C ALA A 38 1.20 11.13 2.67
N ALA A 39 1.78 12.07 1.93
CA ALA A 39 1.15 12.77 0.81
C ALA A 39 0.92 11.86 -0.41
N ASP A 40 1.68 10.77 -0.54
CA ASP A 40 1.54 9.81 -1.65
C ASP A 40 0.43 8.77 -1.38
N ARG A 41 -0.09 8.73 -0.15
CA ARG A 41 -1.15 7.80 0.23
C ARG A 41 -2.50 8.34 -0.23
N PRO A 42 -3.37 7.48 -0.81
CA PRO A 42 -4.71 7.89 -1.15
C PRO A 42 -5.50 8.20 0.12
N ASP A 43 -6.35 9.22 0.07
CA ASP A 43 -7.40 9.38 1.07
C ASP A 43 -8.47 8.30 0.91
N PHE A 44 -9.41 8.26 1.87
CA PHE A 44 -10.49 7.27 1.84
C PHE A 44 -11.42 7.43 0.63
N HIS A 45 -11.56 8.64 0.06
CA HIS A 45 -12.39 8.86 -1.11
C HIS A 45 -11.76 8.23 -2.36
N ALA A 46 -10.49 8.52 -2.61
CA ALA A 46 -9.68 7.97 -3.69
C ALA A 46 -9.54 6.44 -3.57
N LEU A 47 -9.31 5.93 -2.35
CA LEU A 47 -9.24 4.49 -2.07
C LEU A 47 -10.56 3.79 -2.43
N LYS A 48 -11.71 4.36 -2.03
CA LYS A 48 -13.03 3.80 -2.35
C LYS A 48 -13.31 3.80 -3.85
N ALA A 49 -12.88 4.84 -4.56
CA ALA A 49 -13.00 4.92 -6.01
C ALA A 49 -12.13 3.86 -6.70
N ALA A 50 -10.90 3.64 -6.22
CA ALA A 50 -10.00 2.61 -6.75
C ALA A 50 -10.56 1.19 -6.54
N ILE A 51 -11.03 0.87 -5.32
CA ILE A 51 -11.63 -0.45 -5.02
C ILE A 51 -12.87 -0.72 -5.87
N ARG A 52 -13.72 0.30 -6.10
CA ARG A 52 -14.89 0.16 -7.00
C ARG A 52 -14.52 -0.18 -8.44
N LYS A 53 -13.34 0.24 -8.90
CA LYS A 53 -12.84 -0.08 -10.25
C LYS A 53 -12.33 -1.51 -10.33
N LEU A 54 -11.63 -1.97 -9.29
CA LEU A 54 -11.14 -3.34 -9.16
C LEU A 54 -12.28 -4.37 -9.11
N ASN A 55 -13.39 -4.03 -8.47
CA ASN A 55 -14.54 -4.94 -8.31
C ASN A 55 -15.50 -4.93 -9.51
N ARG A 56 -15.11 -4.37 -10.66
CA ARG A 56 -15.93 -4.40 -11.88
C ARG A 56 -15.75 -5.70 -12.63
#